data_AF-A0A493T0K3-F1
#
_entry.id   AF-A0A493T0K3-F1
#
_cell.length_a   1.000
_cell.length_b   1.000
_cell.length_c   1.000
_cell.angle_alpha   90.00
_cell.angle_beta   90.00
_cell.angle_gamma   90.00
#
_symmetry.space_group_name_H-M   'P 1'
#
loop_
_entity.id
_entity.type
_entity.pdbx_description
1 polymer ?
#
loop_
_entity_poly.entity_id
_entity_poly.type
_entity_poly.pdbx_seq_one_letter_code
_entity_poly.pdbx_strand_id
1 'polypeptide(L)'
;EAGGAGGMRAVGVLGLGALLAWLPPVPADTFSALRSVRQARGVEGRLLRRLRAYLREESARLRRLGRFYEKVRALHQDPGASVDNPLLAFSLIKRLSSDWPRIL
;
A
#
# COMPACT_ATOMS: atom_id res chain seq x y z
N GLU A 1 27.63 -31.37 -63.27
CA GLU A 1 27.63 -29.97 -62.82
C GLU A 1 26.60 -29.77 -61.73
N ALA A 2 27.04 -29.20 -60.61
CA ALA A 2 26.22 -28.92 -59.45
C ALA A 2 25.51 -27.57 -59.63
N GLY A 3 24.18 -27.52 -59.58
CA GLY A 3 23.49 -26.25 -59.74
C GLY A 3 21.97 -26.31 -59.75
N GLY A 4 21.35 -27.03 -58.81
CA GLY A 4 19.87 -27.22 -58.82
C GLY A 4 19.15 -27.06 -57.48
N ALA A 5 19.85 -26.79 -56.37
CA ALA A 5 19.25 -26.74 -55.03
C ALA A 5 19.23 -25.34 -54.38
N GLY A 6 19.84 -24.33 -55.03
CA GLY A 6 19.95 -22.97 -54.49
C GLY A 6 18.69 -22.10 -54.65
N GLY A 7 17.86 -22.38 -55.67
CA GLY A 7 16.73 -21.53 -56.04
C GLY A 7 15.55 -21.53 -55.05
N MET A 8 15.16 -22.69 -54.52
CA MET A 8 13.99 -22.78 -53.61
C MET A 8 14.25 -22.21 -52.22
N ARG A 9 15.50 -22.26 -51.72
CA ARG A 9 15.86 -21.64 -50.44
C ARG A 9 15.86 -20.11 -50.52
N ALA A 10 16.32 -19.56 -51.63
CA ALA A 10 16.31 -18.12 -51.85
C ALA A 10 14.88 -17.55 -51.92
N VAL A 11 13.95 -18.24 -52.57
CA VAL A 11 12.54 -17.80 -52.66
C VAL A 11 11.85 -17.83 -51.29
N GLY A 12 12.14 -18.82 -50.45
CA GLY A 12 11.61 -18.88 -49.08
C GLY A 12 12.11 -17.71 -48.22
N VAL A 13 13.40 -17.36 -48.30
CA VAL A 13 13.99 -16.24 -47.56
C VAL A 13 13.50 -14.88 -48.10
N LEU A 14 13.36 -14.75 -49.42
CA LEU A 14 12.83 -13.54 -50.06
C LEU A 14 11.34 -13.34 -49.74
N GLY A 15 10.54 -14.42 -49.74
CA GLY A 15 9.14 -14.38 -49.36
C GLY A 15 8.93 -14.02 -47.89
N LEU A 16 9.77 -14.53 -46.99
CA LEU A 16 9.73 -14.20 -45.57
C LEU A 16 10.21 -12.76 -45.31
N GLY A 17 11.22 -12.31 -46.05
CA GLY A 17 11.68 -10.92 -46.04
C GLY A 17 10.63 -9.94 -46.55
N ALA A 18 9.92 -10.28 -47.64
CA ALA A 18 8.82 -9.48 -48.15
C ALA A 18 7.63 -9.45 -47.19
N LEU A 19 7.33 -10.56 -46.51
CA LEU A 19 6.28 -10.64 -45.50
C LEU A 19 6.61 -9.79 -44.26
N LEU A 20 7.86 -9.81 -43.80
CA LEU A 20 8.34 -8.96 -42.70
C LEU A 20 8.40 -7.48 -43.08
N ALA A 21 8.73 -7.16 -44.35
CA ALA A 21 8.70 -5.80 -44.86
C ALA A 21 7.26 -5.25 -45.02
N TRP A 22 6.27 -6.14 -45.13
CA TRP A 22 4.86 -5.77 -45.20
C TRP A 22 4.20 -5.66 -43.82
N LEU A 23 4.89 -6.06 -42.75
CA LEU A 23 4.41 -5.73 -41.40
C LEU A 23 4.47 -4.21 -41.22
N PRO A 24 3.35 -3.57 -40.84
CA PRO A 24 3.38 -2.15 -40.52
C PRO A 24 4.36 -1.93 -39.36
N PRO A 25 5.20 -0.87 -39.41
CA PRO A 25 6.08 -0.55 -38.30
C PRO A 25 5.22 -0.30 -37.06
N VAL A 26 5.31 -1.20 -36.07
CA VAL A 26 4.59 -1.02 -34.81
C VAL A 26 5.21 0.19 -34.12
N PRO A 27 4.43 1.26 -33.82
CA PRO A 27 4.99 2.45 -33.22
C PRO A 27 5.60 2.13 -31.86
N ALA A 28 6.85 2.55 -31.66
CA ALA A 28 7.58 2.36 -30.40
C ALA A 28 6.84 2.95 -29.18
N ASP A 29 5.93 3.89 -29.42
CA ASP A 29 5.06 4.50 -28.43
C ASP A 29 4.12 3.49 -27.74
N THR A 30 3.69 2.43 -28.43
CA THR A 30 2.79 1.42 -27.84
C THR A 30 3.51 0.58 -26.78
N PHE A 31 4.75 0.18 -27.05
CA PHE A 31 5.58 -0.56 -26.09
C PHE A 31 5.98 0.32 -24.89
N SER A 32 6.23 1.61 -25.15
CA SER A 32 6.52 2.62 -24.13
C SER A 32 5.31 2.87 -23.23
N ALA A 33 4.11 2.99 -23.80
CA ALA A 33 2.84 3.14 -23.07
C ALA A 33 2.49 1.89 -22.25
N LEU A 34 2.67 0.68 -22.78
CA LEU A 34 2.44 -0.55 -22.02
C LEU A 34 3.42 -0.68 -20.84
N ARG A 35 4.67 -0.22 -21.00
CA ARG A 35 5.66 -0.18 -19.92
C ARG A 35 5.28 0.85 -18.84
N SER A 36 4.82 2.03 -19.23
CA SER A 36 4.39 3.06 -18.28
C SER A 36 3.14 2.64 -17.49
N VAL A 37 2.16 2.00 -18.13
CA VAL A 37 0.97 1.45 -17.46
C VAL A 37 1.33 0.35 -16.47
N ARG A 38 2.24 -0.57 -16.82
CA ARG A 38 2.74 -1.60 -15.87
C ARG A 38 3.47 -0.98 -14.68
N GLN A 39 4.26 0.07 -14.92
CA GLN A 39 4.93 0.80 -13.85
C GLN A 39 3.92 1.52 -12.93
N ALA A 40 2.91 2.19 -13.49
CA ALA A 40 1.84 2.85 -12.74
C ALA A 40 1.05 1.87 -11.86
N ARG A 41 0.69 0.69 -12.40
CA ARG A 41 0.03 -0.37 -11.63
C ARG A 41 0.91 -0.93 -10.50
N GLY A 42 2.23 -0.99 -10.72
CA GLY A 42 3.21 -1.32 -9.68
C GLY A 42 3.30 -0.27 -8.57
N VAL A 43 3.19 1.03 -8.92
CA VAL A 43 3.11 2.15 -7.96
C VAL A 43 1.82 2.06 -7.14
N GLU A 44 0.69 1.82 -7.80
CA GLU A 44 -0.61 1.65 -7.15
C GLU A 44 -0.58 0.51 -6.12
N GLY A 45 -0.01 -0.65 -6.48
CA GLY A 45 0.17 -1.76 -5.55
C GLY A 45 1.09 -1.45 -4.35
N ARG A 46 2.05 -0.52 -4.50
CA ARG A 46 2.83 -0.02 -3.36
C ARG A 46 2.04 0.95 -2.49
N LEU A 47 1.24 1.82 -3.11
CA LEU A 47 0.40 2.78 -2.41
C LEU A 47 -0.69 2.09 -1.59
N LEU A 48 -1.37 1.11 -2.17
CA LEU A 48 -2.38 0.29 -1.47
C LEU A 48 -1.79 -0.46 -0.27
N ARG A 49 -0.56 -0.97 -0.40
CA ARG A 49 0.14 -1.62 0.73
C ARG A 49 0.44 -0.63 1.86
N ARG A 50 0.90 0.58 1.54
CA ARG A 50 1.13 1.65 2.52
C ARG A 50 -0.17 2.09 3.18
N LEU A 51 -1.23 2.31 2.40
CA LEU A 51 -2.54 2.69 2.92
C LEU A 51 -3.10 1.61 3.86
N ARG A 52 -2.96 0.33 3.50
CA ARG A 52 -3.36 -0.78 4.36
C ARG A 52 -2.57 -0.84 5.67
N ALA A 53 -1.26 -0.55 5.62
CA ALA A 53 -0.44 -0.48 6.82
C ALA A 53 -0.88 0.70 7.72
N TYR A 54 -1.08 1.87 7.14
CA TYR A 54 -1.55 3.06 7.84
C TYR A 54 -2.91 2.83 8.51
N LEU A 55 -3.90 2.29 7.79
CA LEU A 55 -5.21 1.96 8.36
C LEU A 55 -5.12 0.97 9.52
N ARG A 56 -4.23 -0.02 9.43
CA ARG A 56 -4.01 -0.98 10.52
C ARG A 56 -3.45 -0.30 11.76
N GLU A 57 -2.47 0.58 11.59
CA GLU A 57 -1.86 1.33 12.67
C GLU A 57 -2.87 2.26 13.35
N GLU A 58 -3.63 3.02 12.56
CA GLU A 58 -4.65 3.93 13.10
C GLU A 58 -5.77 3.16 13.80
N SER A 59 -6.20 2.02 13.25
CA SER A 59 -7.16 1.15 13.94
C SER A 59 -6.63 0.65 15.29
N ALA A 60 -5.32 0.38 15.40
CA ALA A 60 -4.69 -0.04 16.64
C ALA A 60 -4.62 1.13 17.65
N ARG A 61 -4.35 2.34 17.16
CA ARG A 61 -4.37 3.57 17.95
C ARG A 61 -5.76 3.83 18.53
N LEU A 62 -6.81 3.77 17.70
CA LEU A 62 -8.20 3.93 18.15
C LEU A 62 -8.62 2.85 19.16
N ARG A 63 -8.22 1.59 18.94
CA ARG A 63 -8.47 0.51 19.92
C ARG A 63 -7.80 0.78 21.28
N ARG A 64 -6.58 1.34 21.29
CA ARG A 64 -5.90 1.74 22.52
C ARG A 64 -6.63 2.88 23.22
N LEU A 65 -7.08 3.87 22.45
CA LEU A 65 -7.85 5.01 22.95
C LEU A 65 -9.19 4.56 23.57
N GLY A 66 -9.91 3.67 22.91
CA GLY A 66 -11.16 3.11 23.44
C GLY A 66 -10.97 2.37 24.78
N ARG A 67 -9.90 1.56 24.91
CA ARG A 67 -9.58 0.91 26.19
C ARG A 67 -9.22 1.90 27.30
N PHE A 68 -8.51 2.98 26.95
CA PHE A 68 -8.21 4.04 27.90
C PHE A 68 -9.50 4.73 28.37
N TYR A 69 -10.39 5.08 27.45
CA TYR A 69 -11.68 5.67 27.76
C TYR A 69 -12.49 4.81 28.74
N GLU A 70 -12.64 3.50 28.46
CA GLU A 70 -13.37 2.60 29.36
C GLU A 70 -12.72 2.51 30.75
N LYS A 71 -11.39 2.48 30.83
CA LYS A 71 -10.67 2.50 32.11
C LYS A 71 -10.95 3.77 32.92
N VAL A 72 -10.93 4.93 32.27
CA VAL A 72 -11.21 6.22 32.92
C VAL A 72 -12.68 6.31 33.34
N ARG A 73 -13.59 5.86 32.48
CA ARG A 73 -15.03 5.83 32.75
C ARG A 73 -15.35 4.94 33.95
N ALA A 74 -14.80 3.73 34.02
CA ALA A 74 -14.98 2.83 35.16
C ALA A 74 -14.50 3.47 36.47
N LEU A 75 -13.36 4.19 36.43
CA LEU A 75 -12.86 4.88 37.62
C LEU A 75 -13.63 6.15 37.98
N HIS A 76 -14.35 6.76 37.03
CA HIS A 76 -15.21 7.92 37.29
C HIS A 76 -16.57 7.52 37.88
N GLN A 77 -17.04 6.30 37.61
CA GLN A 77 -18.34 5.78 38.06
C GLN A 77 -18.38 5.39 39.55
N ASP A 78 -17.28 5.54 40.30
CA ASP A 78 -17.23 5.31 41.75
C ASP A 78 -16.83 6.61 42.51
N PRO A 79 -17.71 7.64 42.53
CA PRO A 79 -17.33 8.99 42.94
C PRO A 79 -17.30 9.17 44.46
N GLY A 80 -18.00 8.31 45.21
CA GLY A 80 -18.22 8.45 46.65
C GLY A 80 -17.00 8.11 47.53
N ALA A 81 -15.99 7.44 46.99
CA ALA A 81 -14.79 7.04 47.73
C ALA A 81 -13.52 7.81 47.33
N SER A 82 -13.55 8.56 46.22
CA SER A 82 -12.33 8.93 45.48
C SER A 82 -11.66 10.26 45.87
N VAL A 83 -12.32 11.14 46.62
CA VAL A 83 -11.76 12.43 47.05
C VAL A 83 -11.41 12.43 48.55
N ASP A 84 -12.15 11.67 49.35
CA ASP A 84 -11.88 11.50 50.79
C ASP A 84 -10.67 10.59 51.06
N ASN A 85 -10.26 9.79 50.07
CA ASN A 85 -9.05 8.99 50.12
C ASN A 85 -7.89 9.72 49.41
N PRO A 86 -6.83 10.15 50.13
CA PRO A 86 -5.72 10.91 49.56
C PRO A 86 -4.93 10.13 48.48
N LEU A 87 -4.92 8.80 48.53
CA LEU A 87 -4.30 7.96 47.50
C LEU A 87 -5.09 8.01 46.18
N LEU A 88 -6.43 8.04 46.27
CA LEU A 88 -7.29 8.15 45.11
C LEU A 88 -7.25 9.57 44.52
N ALA A 89 -7.22 10.60 45.36
CA ALA A 89 -7.03 11.99 44.94
C ALA A 89 -5.69 12.19 44.20
N PHE A 90 -4.58 11.64 44.71
CA PHE A 90 -3.28 11.68 44.03
C PHE A 90 -3.32 10.95 42.68
N SER A 91 -3.98 9.79 42.60
CA SER A 91 -4.13 9.04 41.35
C SER A 91 -4.94 9.79 40.29
N LEU A 92 -5.96 10.56 40.71
CA LEU A 92 -6.75 11.47 39.87
C LEU A 92 -5.88 12.60 39.32
N ILE A 93 -5.12 13.27 40.19
CA ILE A 93 -4.23 14.38 39.80
C ILE A 93 -3.16 13.87 38.84
N LYS A 94 -2.51 12.74 39.13
CA LYS A 94 -1.52 12.11 38.25
C LYS A 94 -2.11 11.77 36.89
N ARG A 95 -3.34 11.23 36.86
CA ARG A 95 -4.02 10.95 35.60
C ARG A 95 -4.21 12.23 34.81
N LEU A 96 -4.79 13.28 35.41
CA LEU A 96 -5.02 14.60 34.80
C LEU A 96 -3.75 15.26 34.27
N SER A 97 -2.66 15.22 35.04
CA SER A 97 -1.44 15.95 34.70
C SER A 97 -0.48 15.20 33.77
N SER A 98 -0.51 13.86 33.76
CA SER A 98 0.49 13.06 33.04
C SER A 98 -0.09 12.07 32.04
N ASP A 99 -1.22 11.44 32.36
CA ASP A 99 -1.79 10.41 31.48
C ASP A 99 -2.63 11.04 30.35
N TRP A 100 -3.35 12.12 30.60
CA TRP A 100 -4.12 12.82 29.57
C TRP A 100 -3.24 13.48 28.49
N PRO A 101 -2.14 14.19 28.83
CA PRO A 101 -1.25 14.77 27.81
C PRO A 101 -0.49 13.73 26.97
N ARG A 102 -0.41 12.47 27.41
CA ARG A 102 0.24 11.38 26.65
C ARG A 102 -0.64 10.87 25.49
N ILE A 103 -1.91 11.25 25.46
CA ILE A 103 -2.92 10.70 24.54
C ILE A 103 -3.34 11.74 23.49
N LEU A 104 -3.31 13.02 23.85
CA LEU A 104 -3.40 14.17 22.95
C LEU A 104 -2.13 14.29 22.09
#